data_AF-A0A9J7KI62-F1
#
_entry.id   AF-A0A9J7KI62-F1
#
_cell.length_a   1.000
_cell.length_b   1.000
_cell.length_c   1.000
_cell.angle_alpha   90.00
_cell.angle_beta   90.00
_cell.angle_gamma   90.00
#
_symmetry.space_group_name_H-M   'P 1'
#
loop_
_entity.id
_entity.type
_entity.pdbx_description
1 polymer ?
#
loop_
_entity_poly.entity_id
_entity_poly.type
_entity_poly.pdbx_seq_one_letter_code
_entity_poly.pdbx_strand_id
1 'polypeptide(L)'
;MEAGWLGFYMLVTGCFASLFFSWLCDRCSGHMKTILVMMYMGATLSTAWITLMLWHGVIPFSTVSLYVSIILSGLFVNGAVPLFYEMAAEITFPIPEAISSTVLVWSNCFFAGIFLLIPMIHGVGTLWMTWSILGAFLLSLPLLLFLRGNYRRLRLDQGQPDPA
;
A
#
# COMPACT_ATOMS: atom_id res chain seq x y z
N MET A 1 7.26 -23.05 13.36
CA MET A 1 7.41 -22.04 14.44
C MET A 1 8.02 -20.72 13.94
N GLU A 2 8.70 -20.70 12.80
CA GLU A 2 9.31 -19.48 12.23
C GLU A 2 8.31 -18.47 11.64
N ALA A 3 7.15 -18.94 11.15
CA ALA A 3 6.12 -18.08 10.56
C ALA A 3 5.50 -17.08 11.57
N GLY A 4 5.38 -17.47 12.85
CA GLY A 4 4.84 -16.60 13.89
C GLY A 4 5.75 -15.41 14.20
N TRP A 5 7.06 -15.64 14.23
CA TRP A 5 8.06 -14.58 14.41
C TRP A 5 8.09 -13.64 13.21
N LEU A 6 7.93 -14.15 11.99
CA LEU A 6 7.87 -13.31 10.79
C LEU A 6 6.68 -12.33 10.86
N GLY A 7 5.50 -12.82 11.26
CA GLY A 7 4.33 -11.99 11.51
C GLY A 7 4.56 -10.95 12.61
N PHE A 8 5.20 -11.34 13.71
CA PHE A 8 5.55 -10.43 14.80
C PHE A 8 6.48 -9.30 14.33
N TYR A 9 7.56 -9.61 13.61
CA TYR A 9 8.47 -8.59 13.08
C TYR A 9 7.79 -7.66 12.09
N MET A 10 6.89 -8.18 11.25
CA MET A 10 6.12 -7.36 10.30
C MET A 10 5.19 -6.37 11.01
N LEU A 11 4.54 -6.78 12.10
CA LEU A 11 3.69 -5.88 12.89
C LEU A 11 4.50 -4.77 13.58
N VAL A 12 5.61 -5.13 14.24
CA VAL A 12 6.46 -4.15 14.94
C VAL A 12 7.04 -3.13 13.95
N THR A 13 7.61 -3.61 12.85
CA THR A 13 8.18 -2.73 11.82
C THR A 13 7.11 -1.90 11.12
N GLY A 14 5.92 -2.46 10.91
CA GLY A 14 4.74 -1.73 10.43
C GLY A 14 4.41 -0.55 11.33
N CYS A 15 4.28 -0.75 12.64
CA CYS A 15 3.97 0.34 13.58
C CYS A 15 5.02 1.46 13.54
N PHE A 16 6.32 1.12 13.60
CA PHE A 16 7.39 2.11 13.53
C PHE A 16 7.38 2.88 12.21
N ALA A 17 7.12 2.19 11.11
CA ALA A 17 7.06 2.80 9.80
C ALA A 17 5.88 3.73 9.63
N SER A 18 4.69 3.34 10.08
CA SER A 18 3.50 4.18 10.03
C SER A 18 3.78 5.52 10.71
N LEU A 19 4.39 5.50 11.91
CA LEU A 19 4.77 6.73 12.62
C LEU A 19 5.80 7.55 11.85
N PHE A 20 6.82 6.90 11.28
CA PHE A 20 7.84 7.58 10.49
C PHE A 20 7.27 8.23 9.23
N PHE A 21 6.37 7.55 8.52
CA PHE A 21 5.73 8.07 7.31
C PHE A 21 4.66 9.12 7.62
N SER A 22 3.93 9.00 8.73
CA SER A 22 3.04 10.07 9.23
C SER A 22 3.84 11.35 9.51
N TRP A 23 4.98 11.22 10.20
CA TRP A 23 5.87 12.36 10.42
C TRP A 23 6.41 12.96 9.11
N LEU A 24 6.80 12.12 8.15
CA LEU A 24 7.27 12.56 6.84
C LEU A 24 6.16 13.28 6.05
N CYS A 25 4.92 12.81 6.16
CA CYS A 25 3.74 13.44 5.57
C CYS A 25 3.51 14.84 6.15
N ASP A 26 3.50 14.95 7.49
CA ASP A 26 3.33 16.23 8.18
C ASP A 26 4.39 17.25 7.74
N ARG A 27 5.64 16.81 7.56
CA ARG A 27 6.73 17.67 7.11
C ARG A 27 6.57 18.15 5.66
N CYS A 28 5.82 17.41 4.85
CA CYS A 28 5.62 17.60 3.42
C CYS A 28 4.15 17.84 3.05
N SER A 29 3.44 18.63 3.87
CA SER A 29 2.00 18.99 3.81
C SER A 29 1.50 19.67 2.49
N GLY A 30 2.22 19.52 1.37
CA GLY A 30 1.79 19.98 0.04
C GLY A 30 2.01 18.97 -1.10
N HIS A 31 2.60 17.80 -0.81
CA HIS A 31 2.96 16.81 -1.84
C HIS A 31 2.56 15.38 -1.44
N MET A 32 1.46 15.21 -0.68
CA MET A 32 0.97 13.91 -0.21
C MET A 32 0.87 12.87 -1.33
N LYS A 33 0.41 13.28 -2.53
CA LYS A 33 0.37 12.39 -3.71
C LYS A 33 1.74 11.85 -4.11
N THR A 34 2.76 12.70 -4.11
CA THR A 34 4.12 12.32 -4.50
C THR A 34 4.71 11.32 -3.51
N ILE A 35 4.47 11.52 -2.21
CA ILE A 35 4.91 10.59 -1.15
C ILE A 35 4.20 9.25 -1.31
N LEU A 36 2.89 9.26 -1.54
CA LEU A 36 2.12 8.03 -1.78
C LEU A 36 2.67 7.23 -2.96
N VAL A 37 2.96 7.91 -4.08
CA VAL A 37 3.54 7.28 -5.27
C VAL A 37 4.92 6.73 -4.98
N MET A 38 5.80 7.46 -4.27
CA MET A 38 7.12 6.97 -3.88
C MET A 38 7.02 5.71 -3.00
N MET A 39 6.07 5.69 -2.06
CA MET A 39 5.85 4.52 -1.20
C MET A 39 5.32 3.32 -1.98
N TYR A 40 4.37 3.52 -2.90
CA TYR A 40 3.87 2.46 -3.77
C TYR A 40 4.95 1.94 -4.75
N MET A 41 5.84 2.81 -5.23
CA MET A 41 7.01 2.41 -6.03
C MET A 41 7.96 1.54 -5.20
N GLY A 42 8.25 1.94 -3.95
CA GLY A 42 9.06 1.15 -3.02
C GLY A 42 8.44 -0.21 -2.69
N ALA A 43 7.13 -0.25 -2.44
CA ALA A 43 6.39 -1.49 -2.25
C ALA A 43 6.49 -2.39 -3.48
N THR A 44 6.23 -1.85 -4.68
CA THR A 44 6.31 -2.58 -5.96
C THR A 44 7.69 -3.17 -6.18
N LEU A 45 8.76 -2.41 -5.94
CA LEU A 45 10.14 -2.88 -6.05
C LEU A 45 10.44 -4.02 -5.06
N SER A 46 9.96 -3.90 -3.81
CA SER A 46 10.13 -4.94 -2.79
C SER A 46 9.36 -6.21 -3.14
N THR A 47 8.13 -6.10 -3.66
CA THR A 47 7.37 -7.27 -4.09
C THR A 47 7.92 -7.88 -5.39
N ALA A 48 8.45 -7.05 -6.30
CA ALA A 48 9.17 -7.50 -7.49
C ALA A 48 10.42 -8.27 -7.12
N TRP A 49 11.17 -7.80 -6.13
CA TRP A 49 12.32 -8.50 -5.58
C TRP A 49 11.97 -9.88 -5.04
N ILE A 50 10.89 -9.99 -4.26
CA ILE A 50 10.37 -11.29 -3.76
C ILE A 50 9.96 -12.20 -4.93
N THR A 51 9.24 -11.65 -5.91
CA THR A 51 8.75 -12.39 -7.07
C THR A 51 9.92 -12.90 -7.92
N LEU A 52 10.96 -12.10 -8.11
CA LEU A 52 12.18 -12.48 -8.82
C LEU A 52 12.97 -13.57 -8.09
N MET A 53 13.02 -13.52 -6.74
CA MET A 53 13.65 -14.55 -5.91
C MET A 53 12.90 -15.89 -5.97
N LEU A 54 11.56 -15.86 -6.07
CA LEU A 54 10.75 -17.06 -6.18
C LEU A 54 10.75 -17.65 -7.60
N TRP A 55 11.05 -16.84 -8.61
CA TRP A 55 11.12 -17.27 -10.00
C TRP A 55 12.39 -18.09 -10.24
N HIS A 56 12.21 -19.34 -10.66
CA HIS A 56 13.25 -20.37 -10.71
C HIS A 56 14.43 -19.96 -11.62
N GLY A 57 15.57 -19.58 -11.03
CA GLY A 57 16.87 -19.55 -11.74
C GLY A 57 17.69 -18.26 -11.76
N VAL A 58 17.35 -17.19 -11.03
CA VAL A 58 18.14 -15.92 -11.09
C VAL A 58 18.91 -15.58 -9.80
N ILE A 59 18.45 -15.97 -8.61
CA ILE A 59 19.03 -15.54 -7.32
C ILE A 59 19.09 -16.73 -6.33
N PRO A 60 20.20 -16.94 -5.59
CA PRO A 60 20.25 -17.96 -4.54
C PRO A 60 19.23 -17.65 -3.43
N PHE A 61 18.40 -18.64 -3.10
CA PHE A 61 17.36 -18.53 -2.08
C PHE A 61 18.01 -18.36 -0.70
N SER A 62 18.02 -17.12 -0.19
CA SER A 62 18.43 -16.82 1.18
C SER A 62 17.19 -16.46 2.01
N THR A 63 16.97 -17.21 3.08
CA THR A 63 15.88 -16.94 4.02
C THR A 63 15.95 -15.51 4.54
N VAL A 64 17.15 -14.99 4.82
CA VAL A 64 17.33 -13.63 5.35
C VAL A 64 16.85 -12.56 4.36
N SER A 65 17.18 -12.69 3.08
CA SER A 65 16.76 -11.70 2.08
C SER A 65 15.26 -11.72 1.83
N LEU A 66 14.64 -12.90 1.95
CA LEU A 66 13.18 -13.05 1.87
C LEU A 66 12.50 -12.33 3.04
N TYR A 67 12.98 -12.54 4.27
CA TYR A 67 12.49 -11.85 5.47
C TYR A 67 12.61 -10.33 5.35
N VAL A 68 13.78 -9.82 4.95
CA VAL A 68 14.02 -8.39 4.76
C VAL A 68 13.05 -7.81 3.72
N SER A 69 12.84 -8.50 2.61
CA SER A 69 11.97 -8.01 1.53
C SER A 69 10.49 -8.02 1.92
N ILE A 70 10.03 -9.01 2.70
CA ILE A 70 8.65 -9.03 3.23
C ILE A 70 8.45 -7.89 4.22
N ILE A 71 9.40 -7.72 5.16
CA ILE A 71 9.36 -6.66 6.15
C ILE A 71 9.34 -5.30 5.46
N LEU A 72 10.20 -5.10 4.46
CA LEU A 72 10.29 -3.86 3.70
C LEU A 72 9.00 -3.59 2.89
N SER A 73 8.46 -4.61 2.23
CA SER A 73 7.18 -4.49 1.52
C SER A 73 6.04 -4.15 2.48
N GLY A 74 5.97 -4.83 3.63
CA GLY A 74 4.97 -4.57 4.66
C GLY A 74 5.10 -3.15 5.24
N LEU A 75 6.32 -2.68 5.45
CA LEU A 75 6.65 -1.34 5.92
C LEU A 75 6.09 -0.26 4.99
N PHE A 76 6.37 -0.36 3.69
CA PHE A 76 5.88 0.62 2.71
C PHE A 76 4.36 0.58 2.54
N VAL A 77 3.77 -0.61 2.51
CA VAL A 77 2.32 -0.78 2.33
C VAL A 77 1.56 -0.25 3.53
N ASN A 78 1.92 -0.66 4.75
CA ASN A 78 1.21 -0.22 5.96
C ASN A 78 1.33 1.29 6.19
N GLY A 79 2.48 1.89 5.88
CA GLY A 79 2.64 3.34 5.93
C GLY A 79 1.83 4.09 4.86
N ALA A 80 1.56 3.48 3.70
CA ALA A 80 0.81 4.10 2.61
C ALA A 80 -0.71 4.05 2.81
N VAL A 81 -1.21 3.10 3.62
CA VAL A 81 -2.65 2.96 3.94
C VAL A 81 -3.28 4.24 4.51
N PRO A 82 -2.77 4.87 5.59
CA PRO A 82 -3.38 6.09 6.13
C PRO A 82 -3.39 7.25 5.11
N LEU A 83 -2.29 7.41 4.38
CA LEU A 83 -2.13 8.42 3.34
C LEU A 83 -3.14 8.22 2.18
N PHE A 84 -3.46 6.97 1.87
CA PHE A 84 -4.49 6.62 0.89
C PHE A 84 -5.89 6.99 1.38
N TYR A 85 -6.19 6.78 2.67
CA TYR A 85 -7.46 7.21 3.27
C TYR A 85 -7.62 8.74 3.26
N GLU A 86 -6.56 9.49 3.57
CA GLU A 86 -6.57 10.95 3.49
C GLU A 86 -6.86 11.43 2.07
N MET A 87 -6.15 10.89 1.07
CA MET A 87 -6.40 11.21 -0.34
C MET A 87 -7.82 10.86 -0.78
N ALA A 88 -8.35 9.72 -0.33
CA ALA A 88 -9.71 9.30 -0.63
C ALA A 88 -10.76 10.23 0.00
N ALA A 89 -10.51 10.73 1.21
CA ALA A 89 -11.34 11.75 1.85
C ALA A 89 -11.28 13.09 1.10
N GLU A 90 -10.13 13.49 0.59
CA GLU A 90 -9.99 14.71 -0.22
C GLU A 90 -10.78 14.65 -1.53
N ILE A 91 -10.69 13.54 -2.28
CA ILE A 91 -11.38 13.39 -3.57
C ILE A 91 -12.90 13.26 -3.43
N THR A 92 -13.38 12.78 -2.28
CA THR A 92 -14.82 12.57 -2.04
C THR A 92 -15.52 13.77 -1.40
N PHE A 93 -14.80 14.88 -1.15
CA PHE A 93 -15.41 16.10 -0.62
C PHE A 93 -16.56 16.60 -1.52
N PRO A 94 -17.77 16.88 -1.00
CA PRO A 94 -18.15 17.17 0.39
C PRO A 94 -18.78 16.01 1.19
N ILE A 95 -18.51 14.75 0.85
CA ILE A 95 -19.06 13.57 1.55
C ILE A 95 -18.36 13.37 2.91
N PRO A 96 -19.06 12.91 3.97
CA PRO A 96 -18.44 12.54 5.23
C PRO A 96 -17.32 11.50 5.08
N GLU A 97 -16.19 11.75 5.74
CA GLU A 97 -14.98 10.88 5.73
C GLU A 97 -15.27 9.44 6.20
N ALA A 98 -16.23 9.29 7.11
CA ALA A 98 -16.67 7.99 7.59
C ALA A 98 -17.25 7.13 6.46
N ILE A 99 -17.93 7.73 5.48
CA ILE A 99 -18.55 6.99 4.37
C ILE A 99 -17.47 6.55 3.38
N SER A 100 -16.57 7.45 2.99
CA SER A 100 -15.49 7.14 2.04
C SER A 100 -14.56 6.05 2.58
N SER A 101 -14.12 6.18 3.84
CA SER A 101 -13.32 5.16 4.51
C SER A 101 -14.04 3.81 4.62
N THR A 102 -15.33 3.81 4.98
CA THR A 102 -16.12 2.58 5.08
C THR A 102 -16.23 1.86 3.73
N VAL A 103 -16.47 2.59 2.64
CA VAL A 103 -16.56 2.00 1.29
C VAL A 103 -15.22 1.38 0.88
N LEU A 104 -14.10 2.04 1.18
CA LEU A 104 -12.76 1.52 0.91
C LEU A 104 -12.46 0.26 1.72
N VAL A 105 -12.76 0.26 3.02
CA VAL A 105 -12.58 -0.92 3.89
C VAL A 105 -13.43 -2.09 3.40
N TRP A 106 -14.70 -1.83 3.07
CA TRP A 106 -15.60 -2.86 2.59
C TRP A 106 -15.10 -3.48 1.27
N SER A 107 -14.67 -2.62 0.33
CA SER A 107 -14.06 -3.06 -0.93
C SER A 107 -12.80 -3.90 -0.67
N ASN A 108 -11.90 -3.44 0.19
CA ASN A 108 -10.69 -4.17 0.57
C ASN A 108 -11.01 -5.54 1.18
N CYS A 109 -11.95 -5.61 2.12
CA CYS A 109 -12.38 -6.86 2.73
C CYS A 109 -13.01 -7.82 1.72
N PHE A 110 -13.79 -7.31 0.75
CA PHE A 110 -14.38 -8.11 -0.31
C PHE A 110 -13.31 -8.75 -1.21
N PHE A 111 -12.35 -7.96 -1.70
CA PHE A 111 -11.25 -8.48 -2.51
C PHE A 111 -10.32 -9.42 -1.72
N ALA A 112 -10.01 -9.08 -0.46
CA ALA A 112 -9.21 -9.94 0.42
C ALA A 112 -9.92 -11.28 0.69
N GLY A 113 -11.24 -11.26 0.88
CA GLY A 113 -12.06 -12.47 1.02
C GLY A 113 -11.96 -13.37 -0.20
N ILE A 114 -12.13 -12.82 -1.41
CA ILE A 114 -11.98 -13.58 -2.66
C ILE A 114 -10.56 -14.16 -2.76
N PHE A 115 -9.54 -13.36 -2.44
CA PHE A 115 -8.14 -13.78 -2.49
C PHE A 115 -7.85 -14.95 -1.53
N LEU A 116 -8.44 -14.94 -0.34
CA LEU A 116 -8.32 -16.00 0.67
C LEU A 116 -9.09 -17.28 0.32
N LEU A 117 -10.14 -17.19 -0.51
CA LEU A 117 -10.90 -18.36 -0.96
C LEU A 117 -10.16 -19.18 -2.02
N ILE A 118 -9.34 -18.54 -2.86
CA ILE A 118 -8.59 -19.19 -3.95
C ILE A 118 -7.60 -20.27 -3.46
N PRO A 119 -6.80 -20.08 -2.41
CA PRO A 119 -5.92 -21.13 -1.88
C PRO A 119 -6.65 -22.28 -1.18
N MET A 120 -7.96 -22.16 -0.88
CA MET A 120 -8.75 -23.29 -0.37
C MET A 120 -9.03 -24.34 -1.46
N ILE A 121 -8.77 -24.02 -2.73
CA ILE A 121 -8.87 -24.96 -3.85
C ILE A 121 -7.56 -25.75 -3.92
N HIS A 122 -7.64 -27.08 -3.76
CA HIS A 122 -6.47 -27.96 -3.79
C HIS A 122 -5.69 -27.81 -5.11
N GLY A 123 -4.38 -27.53 -5.01
CA GLY A 123 -3.45 -27.49 -6.14
C GLY A 123 -2.93 -26.11 -6.57
N VAL A 124 -3.34 -25.03 -5.90
CA VAL A 124 -2.84 -23.68 -6.21
C VAL A 124 -1.52 -23.43 -5.47
N GLY A 125 -0.42 -23.26 -6.22
CA GLY A 125 0.89 -22.94 -5.66
C GLY A 125 1.01 -21.50 -5.13
N THR A 126 2.05 -21.22 -4.36
CA THR A 126 2.31 -19.90 -3.73
C THR A 126 2.78 -18.81 -4.69
N LEU A 127 3.30 -19.18 -5.87
CA LEU A 127 3.77 -18.24 -6.89
C LEU A 127 2.67 -17.28 -7.37
N TRP A 128 1.45 -17.79 -7.54
CA TRP A 128 0.32 -17.00 -8.00
C TRP A 128 -0.02 -15.84 -7.06
N MET A 129 0.20 -16.01 -5.75
CA MET A 129 -0.03 -14.96 -4.75
C MET A 129 0.96 -13.80 -4.91
N THR A 130 2.24 -14.11 -5.15
CA THR A 130 3.26 -13.07 -5.36
C THR A 130 3.04 -12.29 -6.66
N TRP A 131 2.67 -12.98 -7.74
CA TRP A 131 2.38 -12.37 -9.04
C TRP A 131 1.12 -11.49 -9.01
N SER A 132 0.08 -11.92 -8.32
CA SER A 132 -1.16 -11.13 -8.17
C SER A 132 -0.95 -9.88 -7.34
N ILE A 133 -0.20 -9.95 -6.24
CA ILE A 133 0.15 -8.77 -5.42
C ILE A 133 1.02 -7.80 -6.25
N LEU A 134 2.01 -8.30 -6.98
CA LEU A 134 2.83 -7.49 -7.86
C LEU A 134 2.00 -6.81 -8.95
N GLY A 135 1.07 -7.55 -9.57
CA GLY A 135 0.11 -7.00 -10.53
C GLY A 135 -0.79 -5.94 -9.93
N ALA A 136 -1.25 -6.11 -8.69
CA ALA A 136 -2.07 -5.13 -7.99
C ALA A 136 -1.30 -3.83 -7.69
N PHE A 137 -0.04 -3.92 -7.27
CA PHE A 137 0.82 -2.75 -7.08
C PHE A 137 1.15 -2.04 -8.40
N LEU A 138 1.45 -2.80 -9.45
CA LEU A 138 1.67 -2.25 -10.79
C LEU A 138 0.42 -1.61 -11.39
N LEU A 139 -0.77 -2.11 -11.09
CA LEU A 139 -2.04 -1.55 -11.57
C LEU A 139 -2.45 -0.30 -10.78
N SER A 140 -2.20 -0.29 -9.48
CA SER A 140 -2.53 0.85 -8.60
C SER A 140 -1.62 2.05 -8.84
N LEU A 141 -0.35 1.86 -9.20
CA LEU A 141 0.57 2.95 -9.57
C LEU A 141 0.05 3.88 -10.69
N PRO A 142 -0.31 3.39 -11.89
CA PRO A 142 -0.85 4.24 -12.95
C PRO A 142 -2.19 4.83 -12.54
N LEU A 143 -3.04 4.10 -11.80
CA LEU A 143 -4.31 4.62 -11.30
C LEU A 143 -4.09 5.84 -10.37
N LEU A 144 -3.10 5.77 -9.49
CA LEU A 144 -2.69 6.87 -8.60
C LEU A 144 -2.06 8.05 -9.37
N LEU A 145 -1.32 7.77 -10.45
CA LEU A 145 -0.78 8.81 -11.33
C LEU A 145 -1.89 9.53 -12.11
N PHE A 146 -2.87 8.77 -12.63
CA PHE A 146 -4.05 9.30 -13.32
C PHE A 146 -4.99 10.05 -12.38
N LEU A 147 -5.00 9.72 -11.09
CA LEU A 147 -5.70 10.53 -10.09
C LEU A 147 -5.07 11.93 -10.06
N ARG A 148 -5.81 12.88 -10.63
CA ARG A 148 -5.51 14.30 -10.51
C ARG A 148 -5.98 14.74 -9.13
N GLY A 149 -5.05 14.77 -8.17
CA GLY A 149 -5.27 15.35 -6.85
C GLY A 149 -5.62 16.83 -6.99
N ASN A 150 -6.90 17.13 -7.15
CA ASN A 150 -7.41 18.47 -7.00
C ASN A 150 -7.52 18.71 -5.50
N TYR A 151 -6.50 19.35 -4.90
CA TYR A 151 -6.44 19.71 -3.48
C TYR A 151 -7.45 20.81 -3.14
N ARG A 152 -8.74 20.53 -3.34
CA ARG A 152 -9.82 21.50 -3.16
C ARG A 152 -10.02 21.82 -1.68
N ARG A 153 -9.79 20.84 -0.79
CA ARG A 153 -9.79 21.02 0.67
C ARG A 153 -8.59 21.83 1.18
N LEU A 154 -7.37 21.49 0.76
CA LEU A 154 -6.17 22.28 1.12
C LEU A 154 -6.29 23.75 0.68
N ARG A 155 -6.89 24.01 -0.51
CA ARG A 155 -7.14 25.38 -0.99
C ARG A 155 -8.20 26.12 -0.17
N LEU A 156 -9.22 25.40 0.32
CA LEU A 156 -10.25 25.96 1.22
C LEU A 156 -9.67 26.24 2.62
N ASP A 157 -8.84 25.36 3.18
CA ASP A 157 -8.14 25.57 4.45
C ASP A 157 -7.07 26.67 4.37
N GLN A 158 -6.46 26.86 3.20
CA GLN A 158 -5.55 27.99 2.92
C GLN A 158 -6.30 29.32 2.64
N GLY A 159 -7.64 29.33 2.67
CA GLY A 159 -8.45 30.54 2.50
C GLY A 159 -8.38 31.14 1.09
N GLN A 160 -8.03 30.34 0.06
CA GLN A 160 -7.86 30.84 -1.29
C GLN A 160 -9.19 30.78 -2.07
N PRO A 161 -9.66 31.90 -2.65
CA PRO A 161 -10.96 31.95 -3.31
C PRO A 161 -11.01 31.07 -4.56
N ASP A 162 -12.21 30.54 -4.84
CA ASP A 162 -12.50 29.74 -6.04
C ASP A 162 -12.08 30.50 -7.31
N PRO A 163 -11.35 29.87 -8.24
CA PRO A 163 -11.20 30.43 -9.57
C PRO A 163 -12.57 30.33 -10.26
N ALA A 164 -13.16 31.49 -10.55
CA ALA A 164 -14.37 31.64 -11.35
C ALA A 164 -14.25 30.96 -12.73
#